data_AF-A0A5S3YNA3-F1
#
_entry.id   AF-A0A5S3YNA3-F1
#
_cell.length_a   1.000
_cell.length_b   1.000
_cell.length_c   1.000
_cell.angle_alpha   90.00
_cell.angle_beta   90.00
_cell.angle_gamma   90.00
#
_symmetry.space_group_name_H-M   'P 1'
#
loop_
_entity.id
_entity.type
_entity.pdbx_description
1 polymer ?
#
loop_
_entity_poly.entity_id
_entity_poly.type
_entity_poly.pdbx_seq_one_letter_code
_entity_poly.pdbx_strand_id
1 'polypeptide(L)'
;PASIYHVLPKSCRVYPIGRLDKDSRGLLLLTNDGALCQQLIHPDHHQEKEYEVQVDKPLDPDFCLKMAVGVPVKGQMTLPCIVEQ
;
A
#
# COMPACT_ATOMS: atom_id res chain seq x y z
N PRO A 1 -21.60 -3.46 3.41
CA PRO A 1 -20.32 -3.17 2.70
C PRO A 1 -20.10 -1.65 2.61
N ALA A 2 -19.36 -1.09 3.56
CA ALA A 2 -19.22 0.37 3.68
C ALA A 2 -17.91 0.84 3.04
N SER A 3 -18.01 1.66 2.00
CA SER A 3 -16.89 2.51 1.58
C SER A 3 -16.53 3.51 2.68
N ILE A 4 -15.26 3.91 2.77
CA ILE A 4 -14.80 4.94 3.71
C ILE A 4 -15.57 6.25 3.54
N TYR A 5 -16.10 6.55 2.36
CA TYR A 5 -16.92 7.74 2.11
C TYR A 5 -18.12 7.89 3.07
N HIS A 6 -18.65 6.80 3.60
CA HIS A 6 -19.78 6.87 4.54
C HIS A 6 -19.39 7.38 5.93
N VAL A 7 -18.11 7.33 6.28
CA VAL A 7 -17.61 7.75 7.61
C VAL A 7 -16.84 9.08 7.56
N LEU A 8 -16.66 9.66 6.37
CA LEU A 8 -15.95 10.94 6.22
C LEU A 8 -16.85 12.15 6.51
N PRO A 9 -16.26 13.28 6.95
CA PRO A 9 -16.98 14.53 7.11
C PRO A 9 -17.62 14.98 5.78
N LYS A 10 -18.88 15.43 5.83
CA LYS A 10 -19.62 15.87 4.63
C LYS A 10 -19.31 17.30 4.20
N SER A 11 -18.58 18.06 5.01
CA SER A 11 -18.28 19.48 4.78
C SER A 11 -17.28 19.72 3.65
N CYS A 12 -16.40 18.77 3.36
CA CYS A 12 -15.40 18.86 2.31
C CYS A 12 -15.29 17.54 1.57
N ARG A 13 -15.35 17.60 0.22
CA ARG A 13 -15.17 16.41 -0.62
C ARG A 13 -13.69 16.10 -0.76
N VAL A 14 -13.27 14.99 -0.18
CA VAL A 14 -11.90 14.46 -0.29
C VAL A 14 -11.91 13.10 -1.01
N TYR A 15 -10.76 12.69 -1.52
CA TYR A 15 -10.55 11.43 -2.23
C TYR A 15 -9.34 10.72 -1.62
N PRO A 16 -9.34 9.38 -1.58
CA PRO A 16 -8.20 8.63 -1.08
C PRO A 16 -7.03 8.70 -2.06
N ILE A 17 -5.82 8.86 -1.52
CA ILE A 17 -4.58 8.73 -2.26
C ILE A 17 -4.20 7.25 -2.27
N GLY A 18 -4.53 6.58 -3.38
CA GLY A 18 -4.40 5.14 -3.50
C GLY A 18 -5.57 4.39 -2.86
N ARG A 19 -5.36 3.08 -2.63
CA ARG A 19 -6.37 2.19 -2.07
C ARG A 19 -5.72 1.31 -1.01
N LEU A 20 -6.46 1.10 0.08
CA LEU A 20 -6.17 0.07 1.06
C LEU A 20 -7.22 -1.04 0.89
N ASP A 21 -6.79 -2.29 0.86
CA ASP A 21 -7.72 -3.40 0.76
C ASP A 21 -8.58 -3.49 2.02
N LYS A 22 -9.81 -4.01 1.87
CA LYS A 22 -10.83 -3.97 2.92
C LYS A 22 -10.41 -4.69 4.21
N ASP A 23 -9.63 -5.76 4.06
CA ASP A 23 -9.17 -6.59 5.18
C ASP A 23 -7.81 -6.10 5.72
N SER A 24 -7.20 -5.12 5.05
CA SER A 24 -5.99 -4.43 5.51
C SER A 24 -6.34 -3.26 6.44
N ARG A 25 -5.34 -2.79 7.18
CA ARG A 25 -5.45 -1.68 8.13
C ARG A 25 -4.21 -0.78 8.01
N GLY A 26 -4.33 0.46 8.44
CA GLY A 26 -3.19 1.38 8.50
C GLY A 26 -3.51 2.76 7.97
N LEU A 27 -2.46 3.43 7.50
CA LEU A 27 -2.51 4.80 7.01
C LEU A 27 -3.21 4.87 5.64
N LEU A 28 -4.22 5.72 5.54
CA LEU A 28 -4.83 6.11 4.27
C LEU A 28 -4.88 7.63 4.21
N LEU A 29 -4.19 8.21 3.23
CA LEU A 29 -4.19 9.65 3.01
C LEU A 29 -5.42 10.04 2.20
N LEU A 30 -6.03 11.19 2.54
CA LEU A 30 -7.14 11.77 1.80
C LEU A 30 -6.85 13.23 1.49
N THR A 31 -7.18 13.65 0.27
CA THR A 31 -6.99 15.03 -0.16
C THR A 31 -8.14 15.50 -1.05
N ASN A 32 -8.40 16.80 -1.05
CA ASN A 32 -9.24 17.48 -2.03
C ASN A 32 -8.41 18.12 -3.17
N ASP A 33 -7.09 18.03 -3.11
CA ASP A 33 -6.16 18.53 -4.14
C ASP A 33 -5.82 17.41 -5.15
N GLY A 34 -6.30 17.58 -6.38
CA GLY A 34 -6.05 16.62 -7.46
C GLY A 34 -4.59 16.57 -7.92
N ALA A 35 -3.86 17.69 -7.86
CA ALA A 35 -2.46 17.74 -8.28
C ALA A 35 -1.57 16.96 -7.30
N LEU A 36 -1.78 17.18 -5.99
CA LEU A 36 -1.09 16.42 -4.95
C LEU A 36 -1.41 14.93 -5.03
N CYS A 37 -2.67 14.58 -5.28
CA CYS A 37 -3.10 13.19 -5.44
C CYS A 37 -2.35 12.50 -6.60
N GLN A 38 -2.28 13.16 -7.77
CA GLN A 38 -1.57 12.63 -8.93
C GLN A 38 -0.07 12.44 -8.65
N GLN A 39 0.57 13.41 -8.00
CA GLN A 39 2.00 13.34 -7.66
C GLN A 39 2.33 12.18 -6.71
N LEU A 40 1.40 11.80 -5.83
CA LEU A 40 1.62 10.73 -4.84
C LEU A 40 1.24 9.34 -5.36
N ILE A 41 0.28 9.23 -6.28
CA ILE A 41 -0.18 7.94 -6.83
C ILE A 41 0.65 7.48 -8.03
N HIS A 42 1.16 8.42 -8.82
CA HIS A 42 1.72 8.07 -10.12
C HIS A 42 2.95 7.14 -9.98
N PRO A 43 2.96 5.99 -10.69
CA PRO A 43 3.92 4.91 -10.44
C PRO A 43 5.38 5.33 -10.61
N ASP A 44 5.64 6.25 -11.55
CA ASP A 44 6.98 6.77 -11.84
C ASP A 44 7.62 7.55 -10.66
N HIS A 45 6.82 7.96 -9.66
CA HIS A 45 7.36 8.65 -8.49
C HIS A 45 7.89 7.69 -7.43
N HIS A 46 7.70 6.37 -7.60
CA HIS A 46 8.26 5.31 -6.74
C HIS A 46 8.12 5.59 -5.23
N GLN A 47 6.97 6.14 -4.83
CA GLN A 47 6.71 6.48 -3.42
C GLN A 47 6.73 5.21 -2.56
N GLU A 48 7.70 5.17 -1.64
CA GLU A 48 7.89 4.08 -0.69
C GLU A 48 6.66 3.90 0.20
N LYS A 49 6.36 2.64 0.53
CA LYS A 49 5.30 2.28 1.46
C LYS A 49 5.82 1.18 2.36
N GLU A 50 5.70 1.42 3.66
CA GLU A 50 6.08 0.47 4.69
C GLU A 50 4.84 -0.29 5.19
N TYR A 51 4.99 -1.59 5.42
CA TYR A 51 3.91 -2.46 5.88
C TYR A 51 4.40 -3.36 7.01
N GLU A 52 3.63 -3.43 8.09
CA GLU A 52 3.76 -4.50 9.07
C GLU A 52 2.88 -5.68 8.64
N VAL A 53 3.50 -6.85 8.44
CA VAL A 53 2.82 -8.04 7.91
C VAL A 53 2.94 -9.19 8.90
N GLN A 54 1.79 -9.72 9.32
CA GLN A 54 1.71 -10.93 10.13
C GLN A 54 1.35 -12.13 9.26
N VAL A 55 2.09 -13.23 9.44
CA VAL A 55 1.88 -14.50 8.72
C VAL A 55 1.50 -15.63 9.67
N ASP A 56 0.90 -16.69 9.13
CA ASP A 56 0.43 -17.87 9.87
C ASP A 56 1.53 -18.88 10.19
N LYS A 57 2.73 -18.72 9.60
CA LYS A 57 3.86 -19.63 9.74
C LYS A 57 5.13 -18.86 10.10
N PRO A 58 6.09 -19.49 10.80
CA PRO A 58 7.39 -18.89 11.04
C PRO A 58 8.08 -18.47 9.73
N LEU A 59 8.72 -17.30 9.74
CA LEU A 59 9.49 -16.81 8.60
C LEU A 59 10.88 -17.43 8.60
N ASP A 60 11.25 -18.04 7.48
CA ASP A 60 12.60 -18.53 7.21
C ASP A 60 13.47 -17.34 6.73
N PRO A 61 14.70 -17.13 7.24
CA PRO A 61 15.62 -16.15 6.70
C PRO A 61 15.79 -16.22 5.17
N ASP A 62 15.79 -17.43 4.58
CA ASP A 62 15.87 -17.60 3.13
C ASP A 62 14.62 -17.08 2.40
N PHE A 63 13.45 -17.14 3.05
CA PHE A 63 12.22 -16.58 2.52
C PHE A 63 12.30 -15.05 2.45
N CYS A 64 12.78 -14.40 3.52
CA CYS A 64 12.94 -12.95 3.57
C CYS A 64 13.93 -12.46 2.49
N LEU A 65 15.06 -13.16 2.29
CA LEU A 65 16.01 -12.84 1.24
C LEU A 65 15.39 -12.95 -0.16
N LYS A 66 14.64 -14.03 -0.42
CA LYS A 66 13.93 -14.20 -1.70
C LYS A 66 12.86 -13.13 -1.92
N MET A 67 12.15 -12.74 -0.87
CA MET A 67 11.15 -11.69 -0.95
C MET A 67 11.80 -10.32 -1.26
N ALA A 68 12.93 -10.01 -0.63
CA ALA A 68 13.67 -8.76 -0.80
C ALA A 68 14.22 -8.56 -2.22
N VAL A 69 14.67 -9.62 -2.89
CA VAL A 69 15.19 -9.53 -4.28
C VAL A 69 14.09 -9.43 -5.34
N GLY A 70 12.84 -9.70 -4.95
CA GLY A 70 11.67 -9.71 -5.82
C GLY A 70 11.17 -11.13 -6.12
N VAL A 71 9.86 -11.25 -6.35
CA VAL A 71 9.16 -12.52 -6.58
C VAL A 71 8.19 -12.43 -7.75
N PRO A 72 7.92 -13.53 -8.46
CA PRO A 72 6.97 -13.51 -9.58
C PRO A 72 5.53 -13.46 -9.06
N VAL A 73 4.81 -12.39 -9.40
CA VAL A 73 3.40 -12.19 -9.05
C VAL A 73 2.63 -11.81 -10.30
N LYS A 74 1.55 -12.55 -10.61
CA LYS A 74 0.66 -12.29 -11.76
C LYS A 74 1.41 -12.13 -13.10
N GLY A 75 2.47 -12.91 -13.31
CA GLY A 75 3.26 -12.89 -14.54
C GLY A 75 4.28 -11.74 -14.65
N GLN A 76 4.50 -10.98 -13.58
CA GLN A 76 5.53 -9.94 -13.51
C GLN A 76 6.43 -10.16 -12.29
N MET A 77 7.68 -9.72 -12.37
CA MET A 77 8.58 -9.73 -11.22
C MET A 77 8.36 -8.47 -10.40
N THR A 78 8.21 -8.60 -9.08
CA THR A 78 8.15 -7.43 -8.21
C THR A 78 9.50 -6.71 -8.20
N LEU A 79 9.48 -5.40 -7.94
CA LEU A 79 10.71 -4.67 -7.67
C LEU A 79 11.34 -5.16 -6.36
N PRO A 80 12.67 -5.05 -6.20
CA PRO A 80 13.33 -5.31 -4.93
C PRO A 80 12.77 -4.43 -3.81
N CYS A 81 12.77 -4.94 -2.58
CA CYS A 81 12.31 -4.23 -1.40
C CYS A 81 13.18 -4.57 -0.17
N ILE A 82 13.00 -3.80 0.89
CA ILE A 82 13.59 -4.08 2.20
C ILE A 82 12.62 -4.97 2.98
N VAL A 83 13.15 -6.01 3.62
CA VAL A 83 12.39 -6.93 4.49
C VAL A 83 13.13 -7.06 5.81
N GLU A 84 12.46 -6.68 6.90
CA GLU A 84 12.97 -6.76 8.27
C GLU A 84 12.09 -7.72 9.08
N GLN A 85 12.70 -8.50 9.98
CA GLN A 85 12.01 -9.41 10.91
C GLN A 85 12.00 -8.83 12.33
#